data_AF-A0A956SFA6-F1
#
_entry.id   AF-A0A956SFA6-F1
#
_cell.length_a   1.000
_cell.length_b   1.000
_cell.length_c   1.000
_cell.angle_alpha   90.00
_cell.angle_beta   90.00
_cell.angle_gamma   90.00
#
_symmetry.space_group_name_H-M   'P 1'
#
loop_
_entity.id
_entity.type
_entity.pdbx_description
1 polymer ?
#
loop_
_entity_poly.entity_id
_entity_poly.type
_entity_poly.pdbx_seq_one_letter_code
_entity_poly.pdbx_strand_id
1 'polypeptide(L)'
;MDGSTQTRLSNESIEEIVNQVSRRLRRDLAEVGLGPSNEIDMAGRWEGGELVLRPSSGQEKAIPLETFFRKIVLARERMRVLEQKINNHPKLDDGDKLEMQKYVTQIYGSFTTFNVLFAERTDWFVGQKSDR
;
A
#
# COMPACT_ATOMS: atom_id res chain seq x y z
N MET A 1 -14.34 41.98 -34.79
CA MET A 1 -13.81 42.34 -33.45
C MET A 1 -14.60 41.49 -32.47
N ASP A 2 -14.23 40.22 -32.41
CA ASP A 2 -13.43 39.60 -31.35
C ASP A 2 -14.26 39.40 -30.08
N GLY A 3 -14.96 38.27 -30.05
CA GLY A 3 -15.59 37.72 -28.86
C GLY A 3 -14.70 36.61 -28.33
N SER A 4 -13.78 36.98 -27.44
CA SER A 4 -12.92 36.06 -26.72
C SER A 4 -13.78 35.10 -25.90
N THR A 5 -13.95 33.87 -26.40
CA THR A 5 -14.60 32.78 -25.66
C THR A 5 -13.60 32.30 -24.61
N GLN A 6 -13.61 32.95 -23.45
CA GLN A 6 -12.80 32.52 -22.31
C GLN A 6 -13.40 31.22 -21.76
N THR A 7 -12.75 30.10 -22.06
CA THR A 7 -13.11 28.78 -21.56
C THR A 7 -12.93 28.78 -20.05
N ARG A 8 -14.03 28.90 -19.31
CA ARG A 8 -14.04 28.83 -17.85
C ARG A 8 -14.06 27.34 -17.48
N LEU A 9 -12.90 26.78 -17.15
CA LEU A 9 -12.83 25.43 -16.60
C LEU A 9 -13.61 25.42 -15.27
N SER A 10 -14.53 24.47 -15.10
CA SER A 10 -15.19 24.27 -13.82
C SER A 10 -14.18 23.73 -12.80
N ASN A 11 -14.38 24.01 -11.52
CA ASN A 11 -13.50 23.51 -10.45
C ASN A 11 -13.42 21.98 -10.44
N GLU A 12 -14.51 21.30 -10.83
CA GLU A 12 -14.60 19.84 -10.93
C GLU A 12 -13.68 19.30 -12.04
N SER A 13 -13.64 19.95 -13.21
CA SER A 13 -12.69 19.58 -14.28
C SER A 13 -11.24 19.86 -13.89
N ILE A 14 -10.99 20.91 -13.09
CA ILE A 14 -9.65 21.20 -12.57
C ILE A 14 -9.22 20.11 -11.58
N GLU A 15 -10.09 19.70 -10.67
CA GLU A 15 -9.81 18.60 -9.73
C GLU A 15 -9.54 17.29 -10.46
N GLU A 16 -10.31 16.98 -11.50
CA GLU A 16 -10.12 15.77 -12.30
C GLU A 16 -8.78 15.76 -13.02
N ILE A 17 -8.37 16.90 -13.59
CA ILE A 17 -7.06 17.08 -14.22
C ILE A 17 -5.94 16.96 -13.18
N VAL A 18 -6.07 17.61 -12.01
CA VAL A 18 -5.09 17.51 -10.91
C VAL A 18 -4.93 16.06 -10.45
N ASN A 19 -6.03 15.32 -10.34
CA ASN A 19 -6.02 13.90 -9.99
C ASN A 19 -5.38 13.02 -11.08
N GLN A 20 -5.62 13.29 -12.36
CA GLN A 20 -4.96 12.58 -13.45
C GLN A 20 -3.44 12.83 -13.47
N VAL A 21 -3.02 14.08 -13.34
CA VAL A 21 -1.59 14.45 -13.31
C VAL A 21 -0.89 13.84 -12.10
N SER A 22 -1.51 13.90 -10.92
CA SER A 22 -0.97 13.32 -9.69
C SER A 22 -0.80 11.81 -9.80
N ARG A 23 -1.79 11.10 -10.36
CA ARG A 23 -1.71 9.65 -10.61
C ARG A 23 -0.57 9.30 -11.56
N ARG A 24 -0.40 10.08 -12.64
CA ARG A 24 0.66 9.83 -13.63
C ARG A 24 2.06 10.08 -13.06
N LEU A 25 2.25 11.20 -12.36
CA LEU A 25 3.52 11.51 -11.71
C LEU A 25 3.90 10.45 -10.66
N ARG A 26 2.93 9.96 -9.87
CA ARG A 26 3.17 8.87 -8.91
C ARG A 26 3.61 7.58 -9.61
N ARG A 27 2.97 7.23 -10.72
CA ARG A 27 3.33 6.05 -11.53
C ARG A 27 4.75 6.15 -12.08
N ASP A 28 5.09 7.26 -12.71
CA ASP A 28 6.41 7.48 -13.31
C ASP A 28 7.51 7.47 -12.24
N LEU A 29 7.24 8.04 -11.06
CA LEU A 29 8.15 7.98 -9.92
C LEU A 29 8.27 6.54 -9.36
N ALA A 30 7.19 5.78 -9.32
CA ALA A 30 7.20 4.38 -8.87
C ALA A 30 8.04 3.49 -9.80
N GLU A 31 7.96 3.68 -11.12
CA GLU A 31 8.76 2.95 -12.11
C GLU A 31 10.27 3.13 -11.92
N VAL A 32 10.71 4.31 -11.49
CA VAL A 32 12.13 4.60 -11.21
C VAL A 32 12.51 4.39 -9.75
N GLY A 33 11.62 3.81 -8.94
CA GLY A 33 11.86 3.52 -7.52
C GLY A 33 11.96 4.74 -6.61
N LEU A 34 11.59 5.93 -7.09
CA LEU A 34 11.62 7.21 -6.35
C LEU A 34 10.22 7.70 -5.94
N GLY A 35 9.16 6.97 -6.31
CA GLY A 35 7.76 7.29 -6.02
C GLY A 35 7.13 6.33 -5.04
N PRO A 36 5.97 6.69 -4.46
CA PRO A 36 5.14 5.73 -3.76
C PRO A 36 4.82 4.60 -4.74
N SER A 37 5.14 3.38 -4.35
CA SER A 37 4.78 2.14 -5.07
C SER A 37 3.32 2.25 -5.54
N ASN A 38 3.05 1.79 -6.77
CA ASN A 38 1.72 1.73 -7.44
C ASN A 38 0.57 1.87 -6.44
N GLU A 39 -0.38 2.80 -6.68
CA GLU A 39 -1.54 2.99 -5.79
C GLU A 39 -2.16 1.62 -5.48
N ILE A 40 -1.86 1.12 -4.28
CA ILE A 40 -2.33 -0.18 -3.83
C ILE A 40 -3.79 0.05 -3.46
N ASP A 41 -4.68 -0.49 -4.27
CA ASP A 41 -6.11 -0.29 -4.12
C ASP A 41 -6.73 -1.32 -3.17
N MET A 42 -7.72 -0.86 -2.42
CA MET A 42 -8.55 -1.72 -1.58
C MET A 42 -9.59 -2.42 -2.46
N ALA A 43 -9.87 -3.69 -2.21
CA ALA A 43 -10.91 -4.40 -2.94
C ALA A 43 -12.27 -3.73 -2.68
N GLY A 44 -12.99 -3.38 -3.76
CA GLY A 44 -14.20 -2.54 -3.70
C GLY A 44 -15.29 -3.01 -2.74
N ARG A 45 -15.38 -4.32 -2.45
CA ARG A 45 -16.33 -4.87 -1.45
C ARG A 45 -16.12 -4.35 -0.01
N TRP A 46 -14.99 -3.73 0.27
CA TRP A 46 -14.63 -3.20 1.59
C TRP A 46 -14.71 -1.66 1.67
N GLU A 47 -15.03 -0.98 0.57
CA GLU A 47 -15.17 0.48 0.54
C GLU A 47 -16.28 0.95 1.48
N GLY A 48 -16.01 2.00 2.25
CA GLY A 48 -16.92 2.55 3.26
C GLY A 48 -17.13 1.65 4.47
N GLY A 49 -16.44 0.52 4.57
CA GLY A 49 -16.55 -0.42 5.69
C GLY A 49 -15.73 0.00 6.92
N GLU A 50 -15.91 -0.74 8.02
CA GLU A 50 -15.20 -0.51 9.27
C GLU A 50 -14.67 -1.81 9.90
N LEU A 51 -13.50 -1.73 10.51
CA LEU A 51 -12.97 -2.74 11.43
C LEU A 51 -13.50 -2.43 12.83
N VAL A 52 -14.32 -3.33 13.38
CA VAL A 52 -14.85 -3.21 14.74
C VAL A 52 -14.02 -4.05 15.70
N LEU A 53 -13.34 -3.39 16.63
CA LEU A 53 -12.67 -4.05 17.75
C LEU A 53 -13.67 -4.21 18.89
N ARG A 54 -14.11 -5.46 19.11
CA ARG A 54 -15.00 -5.83 20.21
C ARG A 54 -14.19 -6.43 21.36
N PRO A 55 -14.03 -5.71 22.49
CA PRO A 55 -13.38 -6.28 23.65
C PRO A 55 -14.31 -7.28 24.37
N SER A 56 -13.74 -8.14 25.23
CA SER A 56 -14.54 -9.01 26.10
C SER A 56 -15.31 -8.24 27.18
N SER A 57 -14.90 -7.00 27.48
CA SER A 57 -15.61 -6.05 28.33
C SER A 57 -15.30 -4.61 27.91
N GLY A 58 -16.27 -3.69 28.04
CA GLY A 58 -16.14 -2.29 27.65
C GLY A 58 -16.78 -1.95 26.30
N GLN A 59 -16.46 -0.76 25.77
CA GLN A 59 -17.05 -0.25 24.52
C GLN A 59 -16.30 -0.74 23.28
N GLU A 60 -17.07 -1.02 22.23
CA GLU A 60 -16.53 -1.30 20.91
C GLU A 60 -15.81 -0.09 20.32
N LYS A 61 -14.81 -0.35 19.48
CA LYS A 61 -14.11 0.69 18.72
C LYS A 61 -14.19 0.39 17.24
N ALA A 62 -14.88 1.25 16.50
CA ALA A 62 -14.89 1.25 15.04
C ALA A 62 -13.66 1.99 14.48
N ILE A 63 -13.08 1.44 13.41
CA ILE A 63 -11.96 2.03 12.67
C ILE A 63 -12.31 1.94 11.18
N PRO A 64 -12.37 3.05 10.42
CA PRO A 64 -12.62 3.01 8.98
C PRO A 64 -11.61 2.10 8.26
N LEU A 65 -12.10 1.22 7.37
CA LEU A 65 -11.24 0.25 6.69
C LEU A 65 -10.20 0.92 5.81
N GLU A 66 -10.47 2.09 5.22
CA GLU A 66 -9.48 2.86 4.45
C GLU A 66 -8.32 3.31 5.35
N THR A 67 -8.62 3.68 6.58
CA THR A 67 -7.59 4.08 7.56
C THR A 67 -6.77 2.88 8.00
N PHE A 68 -7.41 1.75 8.25
CA PHE A 68 -6.72 0.50 8.58
C PHE A 68 -5.86 0.00 7.42
N PHE A 69 -6.43 -0.05 6.21
CA PHE A 69 -5.78 -0.50 4.99
C PHE A 69 -4.55 0.34 4.66
N ARG A 70 -4.63 1.67 4.79
CA ARG A 70 -3.46 2.56 4.65
C ARG A 70 -2.32 2.18 5.59
N LYS A 71 -2.62 1.77 6.83
CA LYS A 71 -1.60 1.31 7.79
C LYS A 71 -0.99 -0.03 7.36
N ILE A 72 -1.80 -0.94 6.81
CA ILE A 72 -1.35 -2.22 6.25
C ILE A 72 -0.43 -2.01 5.05
N VAL A 73 -0.80 -1.13 4.12
CA VAL A 73 0.04 -0.72 2.97
C VAL A 73 1.37 -0.12 3.45
N LEU A 74 1.35 0.77 4.46
CA LEU A 74 2.58 1.33 5.04
C LEU A 74 3.45 0.26 5.71
N ALA A 75 2.87 -0.75 6.34
CA ALA A 75 3.62 -1.87 6.92
C ALA A 75 4.32 -2.68 5.83
N ARG A 76 3.63 -2.99 4.72
CA ARG A 76 4.20 -3.66 3.54
C ARG A 76 5.40 -2.89 3.00
N GLU A 77 5.25 -1.58 2.82
CA GLU A 77 6.31 -0.74 2.29
C GLU A 77 7.54 -0.69 3.22
N ARG A 78 7.33 -0.63 4.53
CA ARG A 78 8.43 -0.68 5.50
C ARG A 78 9.19 -2.00 5.45
N MET A 79 8.49 -3.12 5.29
CA MET A 79 9.13 -4.44 5.13
C MET A 79 9.93 -4.52 3.81
N ARG A 80 9.39 -4.00 2.71
CA ARG A 80 10.09 -3.92 1.42
C ARG A 80 11.37 -3.09 1.53
N VAL A 81 11.34 -1.96 2.22
CA VAL A 81 12.53 -1.13 2.46
C VAL A 81 13.53 -1.84 3.36
N LEU A 82 13.06 -2.53 4.40
CA LEU A 82 13.92 -3.32 5.29
C LEU A 82 14.67 -4.41 4.51
N GLU A 83 13.98 -5.15 3.67
CA GLU A 83 14.56 -6.19 2.82
C GLU A 83 15.64 -5.63 1.88
N GLN A 84 15.37 -4.51 1.20
CA GLN A 84 16.38 -3.84 0.37
C GLN A 84 17.61 -3.41 1.18
N LYS A 85 17.41 -2.91 2.42
CA LYS A 85 18.52 -2.52 3.29
C LYS A 85 19.37 -3.72 3.70
N ILE A 86 18.75 -4.87 4.01
CA ILE A 86 19.45 -6.12 4.33
C ILE A 86 20.28 -6.57 3.12
N ASN A 87 19.68 -6.62 1.94
CA ASN A 87 20.35 -7.09 0.71
C ASN A 87 21.59 -6.27 0.37
N ASN A 88 21.49 -4.95 0.53
CA ASN A 88 22.54 -3.99 0.21
C ASN A 88 23.45 -3.65 1.40
N HIS A 89 23.32 -4.33 2.55
CA HIS A 89 24.12 -3.99 3.72
C HIS A 89 25.58 -4.40 3.52
N PRO A 90 26.55 -3.47 3.65
CA PRO A 90 27.96 -3.72 3.29
C PRO A 90 28.71 -4.61 4.28
N LYS A 91 28.15 -4.84 5.47
CA LYS A 91 28.78 -5.60 6.57
C LYS A 91 28.12 -6.94 6.89
N LEU A 92 27.03 -7.29 6.22
CA LEU A 92 26.39 -8.60 6.41
C LEU A 92 26.98 -9.56 5.40
N ASP A 93 27.35 -10.76 5.85
CA ASP A 93 27.68 -11.85 4.96
C ASP A 93 26.42 -12.50 4.38
N ASP A 94 26.61 -13.46 3.47
CA ASP A 94 25.48 -14.12 2.79
C ASP A 94 24.63 -14.97 3.75
N GLY A 95 25.22 -15.50 4.82
CA GLY A 95 24.51 -16.28 5.84
C GLY A 95 23.61 -15.40 6.70
N ASP A 96 24.14 -14.30 7.20
CA ASP A 96 23.39 -13.29 7.96
C ASP A 96 22.23 -12.74 7.13
N LYS A 97 22.49 -12.41 5.86
CA LYS A 97 21.45 -11.92 4.93
C LYS A 97 20.34 -12.95 4.76
N LEU A 98 20.69 -14.22 4.53
CA LEU A 98 19.71 -15.30 4.37
C LEU A 98 18.85 -15.48 5.63
N GLU A 99 19.46 -15.46 6.82
CA GLU A 99 18.74 -15.57 8.09
C GLU A 99 17.76 -14.40 8.27
N MET A 100 18.20 -13.16 8.06
CA MET A 100 17.34 -11.97 8.18
C MET A 100 16.23 -11.96 7.12
N GLN A 101 16.53 -12.34 5.87
CA GLN A 101 15.53 -12.48 4.82
C GLN A 101 14.45 -13.50 5.20
N LYS A 102 14.84 -14.64 5.79
CA LYS A 102 13.89 -15.65 6.29
C LYS A 102 12.95 -15.07 7.34
N TYR A 103 13.46 -14.29 8.29
CA TYR A 103 12.63 -13.58 9.26
C TYR A 103 11.68 -12.58 8.59
N VAL A 104 12.16 -11.80 7.61
CA VAL A 104 11.30 -10.89 6.84
C VAL A 104 10.17 -11.67 6.14
N THR A 105 10.46 -12.79 5.48
CA THR A 105 9.45 -13.64 4.85
C THR A 105 8.41 -14.17 5.86
N GLN A 106 8.83 -14.53 7.07
CA GLN A 106 7.91 -14.94 8.13
C GLN A 106 6.99 -13.79 8.57
N ILE A 107 7.52 -12.57 8.66
CA ILE A 107 6.72 -11.38 8.95
C ILE A 107 5.69 -11.18 7.83
N TYR A 108 6.07 -11.21 6.54
CA TYR A 108 5.09 -11.17 5.44
C TYR A 108 3.99 -12.24 5.61
N GLY A 109 4.35 -13.46 6.01
CA GLY A 109 3.40 -14.53 6.31
C GLY A 109 2.34 -14.17 7.37
N SER A 110 2.73 -13.45 8.43
CA SER A 110 1.82 -13.02 9.49
C SER A 110 0.77 -12.00 9.05
N PHE A 111 0.98 -11.31 7.92
CA PHE A 111 0.03 -10.35 7.35
C PHE A 111 -0.91 -10.95 6.30
N THR A 112 -0.75 -12.22 5.92
CA THR A 112 -1.55 -12.87 4.86
C THR A 112 -3.06 -12.87 5.12
N THR A 113 -3.49 -12.84 6.38
CA THR A 113 -4.91 -12.67 6.77
C THR A 113 -5.54 -11.41 6.15
N PHE A 114 -4.76 -10.34 5.97
CA PHE A 114 -5.24 -9.07 5.43
C PHE A 114 -5.25 -9.02 3.89
N ASN A 115 -4.79 -10.06 3.19
CA ASN A 115 -4.80 -10.13 1.72
C ASN A 115 -6.20 -9.92 1.13
N VAL A 116 -7.24 -10.29 1.89
CA VAL A 116 -8.64 -10.10 1.50
C VAL A 116 -9.00 -8.64 1.22
N LEU A 117 -8.24 -7.69 1.75
CA LEU A 117 -8.44 -6.25 1.59
C LEU A 117 -7.84 -5.69 0.29
N PHE A 118 -6.92 -6.39 -0.36
CA PHE A 118 -6.25 -5.89 -1.57
C PHE A 118 -7.09 -6.19 -2.82
N ALA A 119 -7.19 -5.22 -3.73
CA ALA A 119 -7.85 -5.40 -5.01
C ALA A 119 -7.09 -6.38 -5.91
N GLU A 120 -5.77 -6.23 -5.98
CA GLU A 120 -4.91 -7.03 -6.85
C GLU A 120 -4.11 -8.08 -6.09
N ARG A 121 -4.00 -9.27 -6.68
CA ARG A 121 -3.22 -10.39 -6.10
C ARG A 121 -1.72 -10.11 -6.09
N THR A 122 -1.24 -9.26 -6.98
CA THR A 122 0.18 -8.85 -7.05
C THR A 122 0.62 -8.07 -5.81
N ASP A 123 -0.32 -7.45 -5.09
CA ASP A 123 -0.03 -6.66 -3.90
C ASP A 123 -0.13 -7.46 -2.61
N TRP A 124 -0.56 -8.72 -2.68
CA TRP A 124 -0.71 -9.59 -1.53
C TRP A 124 0.61 -9.78 -0.78
N PHE A 125 0.50 -9.92 0.53
CA PHE A 125 1.57 -10.47 1.34
C PHE A 125 1.77 -11.95 0.97
N VAL A 126 3.02 -12.34 0.74
CA VAL A 126 3.41 -13.72 0.45
C VAL A 126 4.40 -14.16 1.51
N GLY A 127 3.99 -15.10 2.35
CA GLY A 127 4.87 -15.74 3.33
C GLY A 127 5.48 -17.03 2.82
N GLN A 128 6.10 -17.77 3.73
CA GLN A 128 6.52 -19.14 3.43
C GLN A 128 5.29 -20.00 3.12
N LYS A 129 5.34 -20.78 2.04
CA LYS A 129 4.34 -21.81 1.80
C LYS A 129 4.42 -22.80 2.96
N SER A 130 3.31 -22.98 3.67
CA SER A 130 3.20 -24.10 4.60
C SER A 130 3.06 -25.35 3.73
N ASP A 131 4.06 -26.23 3.75
CA ASP A 131 3.90 -27.59 3.22
C ASP A 131 2.86 -28.28 4.11
N ARG A 132 1.61 -28.28 3.66
CA ARG A 132 0.49 -29.03 4.24
C ARG A 132 -0.08 -29.92 3.15
#